data_AF-A0A1G5HAT2-F1
#
_entry.id   AF-A0A1G5HAT2-F1
#
_cell.length_a   1.000
_cell.length_b   1.000
_cell.length_c   1.000
_cell.angle_alpha   90.00
_cell.angle_beta   90.00
_cell.angle_gamma   90.00
#
_symmetry.space_group_name_H-M   'P 1'
#
loop_
_entity.id
_entity.type
_entity.pdbx_description
1 polymer ?
#
loop_
_entity_poly.entity_id
_entity_poly.type
_entity_poly.pdbx_seq_one_letter_code
_entity_poly.pdbx_strand_id
1 'polypeptide(L)'
;MKFNQIATGSKFTASMLIGLGIMAGPLSASALSIDINTYVTGSTVSGNVTVATLTLTQNGSNVDFSFVNSVNNLSGGIGDDAFISQLLFSYGGAATLNSASFSNFGGTQSIVVGDFDINPPGKNAGYDFYLELDFPTKASKRFLDGEVATWTIGNVLINDFIGSVSGSGPASLAMVHIQQVGAGSGGGSSVKYVGSAETSSPPTELPQNSVPEPATLALMGIGLLSLGAQRKPQK
;
A
#
# COMPACT_ATOMS: atom_id res chain seq x y z
N MET A 1 40.29 -73.79 -27.86
CA MET A 1 40.31 -73.55 -26.41
C MET A 1 41.00 -72.22 -26.12
N LYS A 2 40.32 -71.35 -25.36
CA LYS A 2 40.78 -70.13 -24.64
C LYS A 2 41.32 -68.94 -25.45
N PHE A 3 40.43 -67.98 -25.69
CA PHE A 3 40.74 -66.55 -25.70
C PHE A 3 40.33 -65.97 -24.33
N ASN A 4 41.17 -65.17 -23.68
CA ASN A 4 40.77 -64.32 -22.57
C ASN A 4 41.11 -62.87 -22.92
N GLN A 5 40.07 -62.04 -23.04
CA GLN A 5 40.12 -60.60 -23.23
C GLN A 5 40.30 -59.85 -21.91
N ILE A 6 40.69 -58.59 -22.09
CA ILE A 6 41.20 -57.61 -21.15
C ILE A 6 40.06 -56.78 -20.51
N ALA A 7 40.29 -56.42 -19.24
CA ALA A 7 39.91 -55.22 -18.50
C ALA A 7 38.48 -54.92 -17.98
N THR A 8 38.56 -54.19 -16.86
CA THR A 8 37.72 -53.07 -16.39
C THR A 8 36.56 -53.38 -15.45
N GLY A 9 36.90 -53.46 -14.15
CA GLY A 9 36.61 -52.39 -13.20
C GLY A 9 35.23 -51.70 -13.26
N SER A 10 34.27 -52.30 -12.56
CA SER A 10 33.37 -51.69 -11.57
C SER A 10 32.50 -50.45 -11.90
N LYS A 11 31.18 -50.72 -11.79
CA LYS A 11 30.12 -49.96 -11.07
C LYS A 11 29.56 -48.70 -11.75
N PHE A 12 28.40 -48.80 -12.41
CA PHE A 12 27.02 -48.68 -11.89
C PHE A 12 26.62 -47.30 -11.31
N THR A 13 25.71 -46.68 -12.06
CA THR A 13 24.61 -45.76 -11.71
C THR A 13 24.94 -44.39 -11.09
N ALA A 14 24.92 -43.36 -11.94
CA ALA A 14 24.71 -41.98 -11.54
C ALA A 14 23.20 -41.73 -11.33
N SER A 15 22.79 -41.43 -10.10
CA SER A 15 21.47 -40.91 -9.77
C SER A 15 21.37 -39.46 -10.22
N MET A 16 20.48 -39.18 -11.16
CA MET A 16 20.12 -37.83 -11.58
C MET A 16 19.13 -37.25 -10.56
N LEU A 17 19.61 -36.35 -9.68
CA LEU A 17 18.73 -35.49 -8.88
C LEU A 17 18.13 -34.42 -9.80
N ILE A 18 16.85 -34.56 -10.13
CA ILE A 18 16.04 -33.48 -10.70
C ILE A 18 15.65 -32.58 -9.52
N GLY A 19 16.43 -31.52 -9.29
CA GLY A 19 16.05 -30.46 -8.37
C GLY A 19 14.93 -29.64 -8.99
N LEU A 20 13.70 -29.80 -8.50
CA LEU A 20 12.63 -28.82 -8.72
C LEU A 20 13.04 -27.51 -8.04
N GLY A 21 13.60 -26.59 -8.81
CA GLY A 21 13.70 -25.19 -8.40
C GLY A 21 12.29 -24.62 -8.28
N ILE A 22 11.83 -24.45 -7.04
CA ILE A 22 10.62 -23.68 -6.77
C ILE A 22 10.97 -22.25 -7.13
N MET A 23 10.53 -21.81 -8.31
CA MET A 23 10.53 -20.40 -8.69
C MET A 23 9.52 -19.71 -7.76
N ALA A 24 9.99 -19.25 -6.60
CA ALA A 24 9.28 -18.24 -5.82
C ALA A 24 9.41 -16.93 -6.60
N GLY A 25 8.55 -16.76 -7.61
CA GLY A 25 8.39 -15.46 -8.26
C GLY A 25 7.98 -14.43 -7.19
N PRO A 26 8.39 -13.16 -7.32
CA PRO A 26 7.87 -12.12 -6.46
C PRO A 26 6.34 -12.13 -6.56
N LEU A 27 5.65 -12.37 -5.46
CA LEU A 27 4.21 -12.17 -5.38
C LEU A 27 3.99 -10.68 -5.66
N SER A 28 3.42 -10.35 -6.82
CA SER A 28 2.97 -8.99 -7.11
C SER A 28 1.97 -8.59 -6.03
N ALA A 29 2.36 -7.68 -5.15
CA ALA A 29 1.45 -7.13 -4.16
C ALA A 29 0.36 -6.36 -4.92
N SER A 30 -0.89 -6.81 -4.82
CA SER A 30 -2.02 -6.03 -5.35
C SER A 30 -2.16 -4.78 -4.50
N ALA A 31 -2.00 -3.61 -5.13
CA ALA A 31 -2.13 -2.32 -4.48
C ALA A 31 -3.22 -1.48 -5.15
N LEU A 32 -4.02 -0.80 -4.33
CA LEU A 32 -5.05 0.14 -4.74
C LEU A 32 -4.65 1.51 -4.20
N SER A 33 -4.51 2.50 -5.08
CA SER A 33 -4.23 3.88 -4.69
C SER A 33 -5.45 4.76 -4.96
N ILE A 34 -5.79 5.58 -3.98
CA ILE A 34 -6.93 6.50 -4.01
C ILE A 34 -6.38 7.88 -3.72
N ASP A 35 -6.37 8.73 -4.74
CA ASP A 35 -6.09 10.15 -4.56
C ASP A 35 -7.37 10.88 -4.22
N ILE A 36 -7.35 11.57 -3.08
CA ILE A 36 -8.50 12.30 -2.56
C ILE A 36 -8.36 13.73 -3.05
N ASN A 37 -9.08 14.05 -4.13
CA ASN A 37 -8.79 15.24 -4.94
C ASN A 37 -10.02 16.06 -5.36
N THR A 38 -11.22 15.56 -5.09
CA THR A 38 -12.46 16.22 -5.55
C THR A 38 -13.16 16.92 -4.39
N TYR A 39 -13.37 18.23 -4.52
CA TYR A 39 -14.09 19.01 -3.52
C TYR A 39 -15.59 18.63 -3.51
N VAL A 40 -16.18 18.49 -2.32
CA VAL A 40 -17.60 18.17 -2.16
C VAL A 40 -18.37 19.31 -1.50
N THR A 41 -17.92 19.75 -0.34
CA THR A 41 -18.64 20.75 0.47
C THR A 41 -17.70 21.43 1.45
N GLY A 42 -18.09 22.61 1.96
CA GLY A 42 -17.28 23.41 2.86
C GLY A 42 -17.62 24.90 2.81
N SER A 43 -17.02 25.66 3.72
CA SER A 43 -17.32 27.10 3.88
C SER A 43 -16.63 27.98 2.83
N THR A 44 -15.59 27.48 2.17
CA THR A 44 -14.94 28.13 1.03
C THR A 44 -15.01 27.19 -0.18
N VAL A 45 -15.28 27.76 -1.36
CA VAL A 45 -15.22 26.99 -2.62
C VAL A 45 -13.75 26.68 -2.87
N SER A 46 -13.37 25.44 -2.63
CA SER A 46 -12.03 24.96 -2.94
C SER A 46 -12.04 24.27 -4.30
N GLY A 47 -11.00 24.50 -5.11
CA GLY A 47 -10.83 23.78 -6.37
C GLY A 47 -10.47 22.32 -6.12
N ASN A 48 -10.58 21.48 -7.14
CA ASN A 48 -10.08 20.11 -7.07
C ASN A 48 -8.55 20.12 -6.93
N VAL A 49 -8.05 19.50 -5.87
CA VAL A 49 -6.64 19.41 -5.51
C VAL A 49 -6.44 18.16 -4.66
N THR A 50 -5.37 17.41 -4.88
CA THR A 50 -5.06 16.25 -4.04
C THR A 50 -4.69 16.70 -2.64
N VAL A 51 -5.54 16.38 -1.68
CA VAL A 51 -5.37 16.73 -0.25
C VAL A 51 -4.75 15.58 0.55
N ALA A 52 -4.92 14.34 0.08
CA ALA A 52 -4.38 13.15 0.71
C ALA A 52 -4.36 11.98 -0.29
N THR A 53 -3.52 10.99 -0.02
CA THR A 53 -3.48 9.73 -0.76
C THR A 53 -3.66 8.57 0.20
N LEU A 54 -4.59 7.67 -0.13
CA LEU A 54 -4.82 6.43 0.58
C LEU A 54 -4.38 5.25 -0.29
N THR A 55 -3.43 4.46 0.21
CA THR A 55 -2.93 3.26 -0.45
C THR A 55 -3.29 2.02 0.35
N LEU A 56 -3.92 1.05 -0.30
CA LEU A 56 -4.25 -0.27 0.24
C LEU A 56 -3.34 -1.31 -0.44
N THR A 57 -2.75 -2.21 0.33
CA THR A 57 -1.89 -3.28 -0.17
C THR A 57 -2.35 -4.62 0.38
N GLN A 58 -2.58 -5.60 -0.49
CA GLN A 58 -2.91 -6.96 -0.06
C GLN A 58 -1.67 -7.62 0.56
N ASN A 59 -1.79 -8.07 1.82
CA ASN A 59 -0.75 -8.78 2.55
C ASN A 59 -1.32 -10.07 3.16
N GLY A 60 -1.22 -11.16 2.41
CA GLY A 60 -1.84 -12.44 2.79
C GLY A 60 -3.36 -12.31 2.88
N SER A 61 -3.94 -12.64 4.03
CA SER A 61 -5.38 -12.51 4.33
C SER A 61 -5.78 -11.13 4.86
N ASN A 62 -4.85 -10.17 4.87
CA ASN A 62 -5.05 -8.86 5.45
C ASN A 62 -4.81 -7.78 4.39
N VAL A 63 -5.33 -6.58 4.64
CA VAL A 63 -5.04 -5.41 3.82
C VAL A 63 -4.37 -4.35 4.68
N ASP A 64 -3.19 -3.94 4.25
CA ASP A 64 -2.40 -2.88 4.88
C ASP A 64 -2.75 -1.55 4.23
N PHE A 65 -3.00 -0.54 5.05
CA PHE A 65 -3.37 0.80 4.67
C PHE A 65 -2.23 1.76 4.99
N SER A 66 -1.96 2.68 4.07
CA SER A 66 -1.07 3.81 4.26
C SER A 66 -1.78 5.07 3.80
N PHE A 67 -1.97 6.01 4.71
CA PHE A 67 -2.65 7.26 4.46
C PHE A 67 -1.69 8.42 4.66
N VAL A 68 -1.47 9.19 3.60
CA VAL A 68 -0.52 10.31 3.56
C VAL A 68 -1.30 11.61 3.51
N ASN A 69 -1.01 12.51 4.45
CA ASN A 69 -1.56 13.85 4.46
C ASN A 69 -0.72 14.80 3.61
N SER A 70 -1.37 15.53 2.70
CA SER A 70 -0.74 16.52 1.83
C SER A 70 -1.42 17.90 1.94
N VAL A 71 -2.11 18.16 3.06
CA VAL A 71 -2.84 19.41 3.32
C VAL A 71 -1.85 20.50 3.74
N ASN A 72 -1.35 21.25 2.77
CA ASN A 72 -0.49 22.41 3.03
C ASN A 72 -0.54 23.42 1.90
N ASN A 73 -0.92 24.67 2.23
CA ASN A 73 -0.91 25.81 1.31
C ASN A 73 -1.55 25.51 -0.05
N LEU A 74 -2.65 24.77 -0.04
CA LEU A 74 -3.35 24.38 -1.26
C LEU A 74 -4.26 25.51 -1.75
N SER A 75 -4.55 25.49 -3.05
CA SER A 75 -5.48 26.45 -3.65
C SER A 75 -6.87 26.35 -3.01
N GLY A 76 -7.63 27.45 -3.00
CA GLY A 76 -8.99 27.48 -2.40
C GLY A 76 -9.05 27.86 -0.91
N GLY A 77 -7.94 28.35 -0.34
CA GLY A 77 -7.90 28.89 1.02
C GLY A 77 -7.56 27.87 2.10
N ILE A 78 -6.97 26.73 1.72
CA ILE A 78 -6.43 25.75 2.66
C ILE A 78 -5.01 26.20 3.04
N GLY A 79 -4.88 26.71 4.27
CA GLY A 79 -3.63 27.22 4.83
C GLY A 79 -2.65 26.12 5.25
N ASP A 80 -1.53 26.55 5.85
CA ASP A 80 -0.50 25.70 6.45
C ASP A 80 -0.91 25.09 7.80
N ASP A 81 -1.96 25.65 8.40
CA ASP A 81 -2.50 25.27 9.70
C ASP A 81 -3.71 24.32 9.61
N ALA A 82 -4.15 24.03 8.39
CA ALA A 82 -5.19 23.06 8.09
C ALA A 82 -4.71 21.64 8.39
N PHE A 83 -5.64 20.79 8.82
CA PHE A 83 -5.32 19.42 9.23
C PHE A 83 -6.47 18.47 8.91
N ILE A 84 -6.14 17.19 8.71
CA ILE A 84 -7.15 16.15 8.49
C ILE A 84 -7.65 15.70 9.85
N SER A 85 -8.96 15.76 10.05
CA SER A 85 -9.60 15.31 11.29
C SER A 85 -10.27 13.96 11.16
N GLN A 86 -10.68 13.57 9.95
CA GLN A 86 -11.40 12.33 9.72
C GLN A 86 -11.09 11.78 8.33
N LEU A 87 -11.02 10.45 8.23
CA LEU A 87 -11.01 9.69 6.98
C LEU A 87 -12.20 8.72 7.01
N LEU A 88 -13.05 8.78 5.99
CA LEU A 88 -14.13 7.83 5.77
C LEU A 88 -13.86 7.04 4.51
N PHE A 89 -14.18 5.74 4.50
CA PHE A 89 -13.89 4.90 3.33
C PHE A 89 -14.84 3.71 3.20
N SER A 90 -14.95 3.23 1.96
CA SER A 90 -15.87 2.18 1.57
C SER A 90 -15.38 0.82 1.99
N TYR A 91 -16.29 0.00 2.52
CA TYR A 91 -16.09 -1.44 2.70
C TYR A 91 -17.40 -2.14 2.36
N GLY A 92 -17.34 -3.10 1.45
CA GLY A 92 -18.46 -3.93 1.01
C GLY A 92 -18.20 -5.42 1.15
N GLY A 93 -17.18 -5.80 1.93
CA GLY A 93 -16.80 -7.19 2.14
C GLY A 93 -17.82 -7.95 2.99
N ALA A 94 -17.79 -9.27 2.87
CA ALA A 94 -18.70 -10.15 3.62
C ALA A 94 -18.27 -10.37 5.09
N ALA A 95 -17.01 -10.10 5.43
CA ALA A 95 -16.51 -10.29 6.78
C ALA A 95 -17.07 -9.20 7.71
N THR A 96 -17.58 -9.61 8.88
CA THR A 96 -18.02 -8.64 9.89
C THR A 96 -16.81 -8.05 10.58
N LEU A 97 -16.58 -6.76 10.38
CA LEU A 97 -15.51 -6.03 11.06
C LEU A 97 -15.92 -5.74 12.51
N ASN A 98 -14.91 -5.72 13.39
CA ASN A 98 -15.05 -5.28 14.77
C ASN A 98 -13.72 -4.66 15.23
N SER A 99 -13.66 -4.16 16.46
CA SER A 99 -12.47 -3.56 17.04
C SER A 99 -11.20 -4.43 16.91
N ALA A 100 -11.31 -5.75 17.01
CA ALA A 100 -10.15 -6.66 16.86
C ALA A 100 -9.70 -6.87 15.40
N SER A 101 -10.46 -6.38 14.42
CA SER A 101 -10.08 -6.41 13.00
C SER A 101 -8.96 -5.43 12.67
N PHE A 102 -8.74 -4.40 13.50
CA PHE A 102 -7.80 -3.33 13.22
C PHE A 102 -6.52 -3.48 14.03
N SER A 103 -5.38 -3.23 13.40
CA SER A 103 -4.09 -3.14 14.08
C SER A 103 -3.25 -2.02 13.47
N ASN A 104 -2.53 -1.26 14.29
CA ASN A 104 -1.56 -0.26 13.81
C ASN A 104 -0.18 -0.92 13.71
N PHE A 105 0.59 -0.57 12.67
CA PHE A 105 1.95 -1.08 12.47
C PHE A 105 2.99 0.03 12.27
N GLY A 106 2.65 1.30 12.52
CA GLY A 106 3.56 2.42 12.36
C GLY A 106 2.88 3.74 11.98
N GLY A 107 3.62 4.54 11.21
CA GLY A 107 3.25 5.91 10.87
C GLY A 107 3.79 6.93 11.87
N THR A 108 3.78 8.21 11.48
CA THR A 108 4.03 9.33 12.41
C THR A 108 2.81 9.60 13.26
N GLN A 109 1.62 9.33 12.71
CA GLN A 109 0.35 9.43 13.40
C GLN A 109 -0.04 8.06 13.97
N SER A 110 -0.11 7.99 15.31
CA SER A 110 -0.56 6.77 15.99
C SER A 110 -2.08 6.66 15.87
N ILE A 111 -2.55 5.49 15.43
CA ILE A 111 -3.95 5.10 15.41
C ILE A 111 -4.15 4.01 16.45
N VAL A 112 -5.21 4.13 17.24
CA VAL A 112 -5.68 3.07 18.13
C VAL A 112 -7.03 2.55 17.68
N VAL A 113 -7.38 1.35 18.14
CA VAL A 113 -8.64 0.68 17.77
C VAL A 113 -9.89 1.52 18.08
N GLY A 114 -9.83 2.35 19.13
CA GLY A 114 -10.92 3.25 19.51
C GLY A 114 -11.11 4.45 18.59
N ASP A 115 -10.21 4.70 17.63
CA ASP A 115 -10.33 5.76 16.64
C ASP A 115 -11.16 5.32 15.43
N PHE A 116 -11.48 4.02 15.32
CA PHE A 116 -12.30 3.47 14.24
C PHE A 116 -13.76 3.35 14.65
N ASP A 117 -14.63 3.90 13.81
CA ASP A 117 -16.06 3.66 13.85
C ASP A 117 -16.51 2.80 12.65
N ILE A 118 -17.35 1.80 12.96
CA ILE A 118 -17.94 0.90 11.97
C ILE A 118 -19.43 1.24 11.84
N ASN A 119 -19.89 1.46 10.61
CA ASN A 119 -21.19 2.05 10.30
C ASN A 119 -21.39 3.37 11.06
N PRO A 120 -20.54 4.39 10.80
CA PRO A 120 -20.67 5.68 11.45
C PRO A 120 -22.10 6.23 11.28
N PRO A 121 -22.69 6.81 12.34
CA PRO A 121 -24.08 7.23 12.29
C PRO A 121 -24.29 8.42 11.34
N GLY A 122 -25.31 8.32 10.49
CA GLY A 122 -25.72 9.40 9.59
C GLY A 122 -25.01 9.37 8.24
N LYS A 123 -25.25 10.40 7.42
CA LYS A 123 -24.64 10.52 6.09
C LYS A 123 -23.71 11.72 6.02
N ASN A 124 -22.45 11.45 5.72
CA ASN A 124 -21.41 12.48 5.59
C ASN A 124 -21.47 13.08 4.19
N ALA A 125 -22.00 14.30 4.07
CA ALA A 125 -22.29 14.94 2.78
C ALA A 125 -23.12 14.03 1.85
N GLY A 126 -24.11 13.32 2.41
CA GLY A 126 -24.95 12.39 1.65
C GLY A 126 -24.31 11.03 1.33
N TYR A 127 -23.02 10.84 1.59
CA TYR A 127 -22.34 9.55 1.49
C TYR A 127 -22.58 8.70 2.73
N ASP A 128 -22.61 7.39 2.52
CA ASP A 128 -22.85 6.35 3.53
C ASP A 128 -21.65 5.39 3.53
N PHE A 129 -20.51 5.88 4.01
CA PHE A 129 -19.28 5.09 4.11
C PHE A 129 -19.37 4.13 5.30
N TYR A 130 -18.79 2.93 5.15
CA TYR A 130 -18.88 1.90 6.17
C TYR A 130 -17.87 2.09 7.30
N LEU A 131 -16.71 2.68 7.01
CA LEU A 131 -15.64 2.92 8.00
C LEU A 131 -15.37 4.41 8.13
N GLU A 132 -15.13 4.82 9.37
CA GLU A 132 -14.61 6.13 9.74
C GLU A 132 -13.39 5.95 10.66
N LEU A 133 -12.38 6.76 10.43
CA LEU A 133 -11.17 6.85 11.23
C LEU A 133 -11.00 8.31 11.67
N ASP A 134 -11.05 8.53 12.97
CA ASP A 134 -10.86 9.84 13.59
C ASP A 134 -9.37 10.11 13.88
N PHE A 135 -8.95 11.35 13.63
CA PHE A 135 -7.64 11.85 14.00
C PHE A 135 -7.74 12.88 15.13
N PRO A 136 -6.74 12.97 16.02
CA PRO A 136 -6.78 13.92 17.13
C PRO A 136 -6.88 15.37 16.64
N THR A 137 -7.82 16.14 17.18
CA THR A 137 -8.01 17.56 16.81
C THR A 137 -7.23 18.53 17.70
N LYS A 138 -6.67 18.03 18.81
CA LYS A 138 -5.85 18.80 19.75
C LYS A 138 -4.56 19.24 19.08
N ALA A 139 -4.27 20.55 19.09
CA ALA A 139 -3.17 21.19 18.37
C ALA A 139 -1.81 20.46 18.41
N SER A 140 -1.44 19.86 19.55
CA SER A 140 -0.17 19.15 19.72
C SER A 140 -0.08 17.76 19.08
N LYS A 141 -1.18 17.24 18.52
CA LYS A 141 -1.35 15.85 18.05
C LYS A 141 -2.15 15.73 16.75
N ARG A 142 -2.39 16.86 16.08
CA ARG A 142 -3.13 16.90 14.81
C ARG A 142 -2.39 16.13 13.75
N PHE A 143 -3.15 15.54 12.85
CA PHE A 143 -2.60 14.93 11.66
C PHE A 143 -2.30 16.01 10.63
N LEU A 144 -1.02 16.38 10.51
CA LEU A 144 -0.52 17.51 9.74
C LEU A 144 0.09 17.09 8.41
N ASP A 145 0.43 18.05 7.57
CA ASP A 145 1.11 17.83 6.29
C ASP A 145 2.36 16.97 6.42
N GLY A 146 2.54 16.06 5.47
CA GLY A 146 3.67 15.14 5.41
C GLY A 146 3.61 14.00 6.44
N GLU A 147 2.65 14.02 7.36
CA GLU A 147 2.45 12.90 8.28
C GLU A 147 1.78 11.71 7.58
N VAL A 148 2.06 10.52 8.11
CA VAL A 148 1.54 9.26 7.60
C VAL A 148 0.88 8.48 8.73
N ALA A 149 -0.27 7.89 8.44
CA ALA A 149 -0.96 6.97 9.32
C ALA A 149 -1.05 5.59 8.64
N THR A 150 -0.70 4.53 9.35
CA THR A 150 -0.69 3.16 8.79
C THR A 150 -1.40 2.17 9.69
N TRP A 151 -2.25 1.33 9.13
CA TRP A 151 -2.99 0.29 9.85
C TRP A 151 -3.30 -0.89 8.96
N THR A 152 -3.57 -2.05 9.55
CA THR A 152 -3.97 -3.27 8.87
C THR A 152 -5.40 -3.62 9.28
N ILE A 153 -6.21 -4.02 8.30
CA ILE A 153 -7.48 -4.70 8.53
C ILE A 153 -7.28 -6.18 8.26
N GLY A 154 -7.57 -7.01 9.27
CA GLY A 154 -7.40 -8.46 9.19
C GLY A 154 -8.58 -9.17 8.55
N ASN A 155 -8.29 -10.29 7.87
CA ASN A 155 -9.29 -11.17 7.24
C ASN A 155 -10.18 -10.49 6.21
N VAL A 156 -9.59 -9.65 5.36
CA VAL A 156 -10.27 -8.93 4.27
C VAL A 156 -9.44 -8.99 2.99
N LEU A 157 -10.11 -8.74 1.87
CA LEU A 157 -9.49 -8.64 0.56
C LEU A 157 -9.53 -7.20 0.06
N ILE A 158 -8.56 -6.79 -0.75
CA ILE A 158 -8.53 -5.46 -1.37
C ILE A 158 -9.78 -5.19 -2.21
N ASN A 159 -10.37 -6.24 -2.81
CA ASN A 159 -11.63 -6.16 -3.56
C ASN A 159 -12.83 -5.81 -2.69
N ASP A 160 -12.75 -5.94 -1.36
CA ASP A 160 -13.81 -5.50 -0.46
C ASP A 160 -13.89 -3.97 -0.37
N PHE A 161 -12.87 -3.25 -0.87
CA PHE A 161 -12.74 -1.79 -0.78
C PHE A 161 -12.91 -1.05 -2.11
N ILE A 162 -13.28 -1.75 -3.20
CA ILE A 162 -13.46 -1.13 -4.54
C ILE A 162 -14.90 -0.69 -4.83
N GLY A 163 -15.84 -0.97 -3.92
CA GLY A 163 -17.24 -0.59 -4.06
C GLY A 163 -17.46 0.89 -3.80
N SER A 164 -17.68 1.68 -4.85
CA SER A 164 -17.92 3.12 -4.72
C SER A 164 -19.25 3.45 -4.04
N VAL A 165 -19.23 4.46 -3.19
CA VAL A 165 -20.38 5.00 -2.45
C VAL A 165 -20.85 6.27 -3.16
N SER A 166 -22.17 6.37 -3.37
CA SER A 166 -22.80 7.57 -3.95
C SER A 166 -23.19 8.57 -2.86
N GLY A 167 -23.11 9.86 -3.16
CA GLY A 167 -23.44 10.94 -2.23
C GLY A 167 -23.70 12.26 -2.94
N SER A 168 -23.37 13.38 -2.30
CA SER A 168 -23.63 14.72 -2.87
C SER A 168 -22.69 15.11 -4.02
N GLY A 169 -21.62 14.35 -4.26
CA GLY A 169 -20.68 14.52 -5.36
C GLY A 169 -20.57 13.26 -6.22
N PRO A 170 -19.43 13.01 -6.91
CA PRO A 170 -19.22 11.79 -7.66
C PRO A 170 -19.20 10.55 -6.74
N ALA A 171 -19.46 9.38 -7.31
CA ALA A 171 -19.29 8.13 -6.56
C ALA A 171 -17.82 7.93 -6.20
N SER A 172 -17.54 7.59 -4.94
CA SER A 172 -16.19 7.64 -4.38
C SER A 172 -15.91 6.51 -3.39
N LEU A 173 -14.63 6.20 -3.19
CA LEU A 173 -14.15 5.15 -2.29
C LEU A 173 -13.72 5.70 -0.92
N ALA A 174 -13.29 6.95 -0.87
CA ALA A 174 -12.88 7.60 0.36
C ALA A 174 -13.31 9.06 0.41
N MET A 175 -13.41 9.59 1.62
CA MET A 175 -13.67 10.99 1.93
C MET A 175 -12.75 11.43 3.07
N VAL A 176 -12.28 12.67 3.03
CA VAL A 176 -11.59 13.29 4.15
C VAL A 176 -12.33 14.53 4.61
N HIS A 177 -12.22 14.80 5.91
CA HIS A 177 -12.69 16.04 6.53
C HIS A 177 -11.49 16.85 7.01
N ILE A 178 -11.26 17.98 6.35
CA ILE A 178 -10.18 18.92 6.64
C ILE A 178 -10.74 20.06 7.46
N GLN A 179 -10.11 20.34 8.58
CA GLN A 179 -10.46 21.44 9.46
C GLN A 179 -9.43 22.56 9.36
N GLN A 180 -9.80 23.70 9.93
CA GLN A 180 -8.97 24.88 10.03
C GLN A 180 -8.64 25.51 8.67
N VAL A 181 -9.62 25.52 7.77
CA VAL A 181 -9.53 26.15 6.45
C VAL A 181 -9.92 27.64 6.54
N GLY A 182 -9.27 28.49 5.74
CA GLY A 182 -9.50 29.93 5.69
C GLY A 182 -8.27 30.76 6.03
N ALA A 183 -8.37 32.09 5.90
CA ALA A 183 -7.22 32.99 6.00
C ALA A 183 -6.69 33.11 7.45
N GLY A 184 -5.42 32.74 7.64
CA GLY A 184 -4.63 32.99 8.84
C GLY A 184 -4.61 31.83 9.85
N SER A 185 -3.68 31.88 10.80
CA SER A 185 -3.55 30.87 11.85
C SER A 185 -4.83 30.76 12.69
N GLY A 186 -5.56 29.67 12.53
CA GLY A 186 -6.80 29.39 13.25
C GLY A 186 -8.06 29.44 12.38
N GLY A 187 -7.99 29.11 11.08
CA GLY A 187 -9.15 29.05 10.20
C GLY A 187 -10.40 28.44 10.89
N GLY A 188 -11.54 29.12 10.84
CA GLY A 188 -12.77 28.63 11.50
C GLY A 188 -13.59 27.66 10.65
N SER A 189 -13.16 27.40 9.42
CA SER A 189 -13.93 26.65 8.43
C SER A 189 -13.44 25.22 8.30
N SER A 190 -14.27 24.40 7.67
CA SER A 190 -13.89 23.05 7.24
C SER A 190 -14.36 22.78 5.81
N VAL A 191 -13.71 21.80 5.20
CA VAL A 191 -14.03 21.32 3.84
C VAL A 191 -13.97 19.79 3.81
N LYS A 192 -14.71 19.19 2.89
CA LYS A 192 -14.70 17.76 2.63
C LYS A 192 -14.31 17.48 1.18
N TYR A 193 -13.44 16.50 1.02
CA TYR A 193 -12.97 16.02 -0.28
C TYR A 193 -13.24 14.53 -0.40
N VAL A 194 -13.45 14.07 -1.63
CA VAL A 194 -13.60 12.66 -1.96
C VAL A 194 -12.56 12.21 -2.98
N GLY A 195 -12.28 10.92 -2.96
CA GLY A 195 -11.36 10.24 -3.87
C GLY A 195 -11.95 8.94 -4.38
N SER A 196 -11.56 8.60 -5.60
CA SER A 196 -11.86 7.31 -6.22
C SER A 196 -10.54 6.64 -6.59
N ALA A 197 -10.59 5.34 -6.87
CA ALA A 197 -9.41 4.63 -7.36
C ALA A 197 -8.85 5.36 -8.58
N GLU A 198 -7.53 5.56 -8.60
CA GLU A 198 -6.85 6.01 -9.81
C GLU A 198 -7.23 5.07 -10.97
N THR A 199 -7.88 5.60 -12.01
CA THR A 199 -8.08 4.85 -13.26
C THR A 199 -6.79 4.81 -14.10
N SER A 200 -5.71 5.41 -13.61
CA SER A 200 -4.39 5.26 -14.18
C SER A 200 -3.81 3.92 -13.69
N SER A 201 -3.32 3.14 -14.65
CA SER A 201 -2.66 1.84 -14.49
C SER A 201 -1.89 1.69 -13.17
N PRO A 202 -1.82 0.48 -12.58
CA PRO A 202 -1.04 0.22 -11.36
C PRO A 202 0.34 0.89 -11.48
N PRO A 203 0.87 1.49 -10.39
CA PRO A 203 2.01 2.40 -10.46
C PRO A 203 3.08 1.79 -11.36
N THR A 204 3.35 2.47 -12.47
CA THR A 204 4.40 2.08 -13.41
C THR A 204 5.65 1.85 -12.58
N GLU A 205 6.15 0.61 -12.61
CA GLU A 205 7.40 0.25 -11.96
C GLU A 205 8.44 1.32 -12.29
N LEU A 206 8.89 2.07 -11.27
CA LEU A 206 10.19 2.69 -11.32
C LEU A 206 11.13 1.60 -11.83
N PRO A 207 11.94 1.81 -12.89
CA PRO A 207 12.88 0.80 -13.32
C PRO A 207 13.75 0.49 -12.10
N GLN A 208 13.51 -0.67 -11.49
CA GLN A 208 14.37 -1.20 -10.46
C GLN A 208 15.69 -1.37 -11.18
N ASN A 209 16.61 -0.44 -10.90
CA ASN A 209 18.00 -0.62 -11.24
C ASN A 209 18.35 -1.96 -10.60
N SER A 210 18.41 -3.00 -11.42
CA SER A 210 18.48 -4.37 -10.93
C SER A 210 19.84 -4.49 -10.27
N VAL A 211 19.86 -4.32 -8.95
CA VAL A 211 21.05 -4.61 -8.15
C VAL A 211 21.33 -6.09 -8.43
N PRO A 212 22.46 -6.45 -9.04
CA PRO A 212 22.74 -7.84 -9.37
C PRO A 212 22.74 -8.65 -8.09
N GLU A 213 21.89 -9.67 -8.03
CA GLU A 213 21.76 -10.52 -6.86
C GLU A 213 23.11 -11.21 -6.54
N PRO A 214 23.40 -11.52 -5.27
CA PRO A 214 24.62 -12.25 -4.88
C PRO A 214 24.81 -13.57 -5.63
N ALA A 215 23.73 -14.15 -6.15
CA ALA A 215 23.75 -15.35 -6.99
C ALA A 215 24.38 -15.09 -8.37
N THR A 216 24.21 -13.91 -8.97
CA THR A 216 24.85 -13.55 -10.25
C THR A 216 26.37 -13.39 -10.09
N LEU A 217 26.82 -12.83 -8.96
CA LEU A 217 28.25 -12.80 -8.60
C LEU A 217 28.81 -14.21 -8.33
N ALA A 218 28.04 -15.09 -7.68
CA ALA A 218 28.44 -16.47 -7.45
C ALA A 218 28.54 -17.27 -8.77
N LEU A 219 27.57 -17.10 -9.69
CA LEU A 219 27.58 -17.79 -10.99
C LEU A 219 28.69 -17.29 -11.92
N MET A 220 29.00 -16.00 -11.87
CA MET A 220 30.13 -15.41 -12.59
C MET A 220 31.48 -15.84 -11.98
N GLY A 221 31.55 -16.01 -10.65
CA GLY A 221 32.70 -16.57 -9.94
C GLY A 221 32.97 -18.06 -10.26
N ILE A 222 31.92 -18.87 -10.34
CA ILE A 222 32.01 -20.29 -10.72
C ILE A 222 32.37 -20.42 -12.22
N GLY A 223 31.82 -19.54 -13.08
CA GLY A 223 32.16 -19.47 -14.49
C GLY A 223 33.65 -19.22 -14.74
N LEU A 224 34.27 -18.26 -14.04
CA LEU A 224 35.70 -17.96 -14.19
C LEU A 224 36.63 -19.05 -13.61
N LEU A 225 36.22 -19.75 -12.55
CA LEU A 225 37.00 -20.88 -12.01
C LEU A 225 37.06 -22.08 -12.97
N SER A 226 36.01 -22.31 -13.76
CA SER A 226 35.98 -23.40 -14.76
C SER A 226 36.92 -23.18 -15.96
N LEU A 227 37.20 -21.91 -16.32
CA LEU A 227 38.18 -21.56 -17.35
C LEU A 227 39.64 -21.64 -16.85
N GLY A 228 39.86 -21.47 -15.54
CA GLY A 228 41.19 -21.61 -14.92
C GLY A 228 41.67 -23.05 -14.76
N ALA A 229 40.75 -24.02 -14.60
CA ALA A 229 41.09 -25.43 -14.38
C ALA A 229 41.42 -26.22 -15.67
N GLN A 230 41.18 -25.67 -16.86
CA GLN A 230 41.52 -26.32 -18.14
C GLN A 230 42.96 -26.09 -18.62
N ARG A 231 43.79 -25.34 -17.88
CA ARG A 231 45.24 -25.30 -18.11
C ARG A 231 45.97 -26.19 -17.10
N LYS A 232 45.83 -27.51 -17.27
CA LYS A 232 46.81 -28.46 -16.72
C LYS A 232 47.94 -28.59 -17.76
N PRO A 233 49.21 -28.28 -17.41
CA PRO A 233 50.33 -28.48 -18.32
C PRO A 233 50.55 -29.98 -18.54
N GLN A 234 50.55 -30.40 -19.80
CA GLN A 234 51.14 -31.68 -20.18
C GLN A 234 52.66 -31.60 -19.97
N LYS A 235 53.18 -32.46 -19.11
CA LYS A 235 54.50 -33.09 -19.21
C LYS A 235 54.33 -34.55 -18.88
#